data_AF-A0AAN6MAW5-F1
#
_entry.id   AF-A0AAN6MAW5-F1
#
_cell.length_a   1.000
_cell.length_b   1.000
_cell.length_c   1.000
_cell.angle_alpha   90.00
_cell.angle_beta   90.00
_cell.angle_gamma   90.00
#
_symmetry.space_group_name_H-M   'P 1'
#
loop_
_entity.id
_entity.type
_entity.pdbx_description
1 polymer ?
#
loop_
_entity_poly.entity_id
_entity_poly.type
_entity_poly.pdbx_seq_one_letter_code
_entity_poly.pdbx_strand_id
1 'polypeptide(L)'
;MEQFSEEWEWVSALPITVNPPLKTAGKYSALTNLYQFALVMTCLITQVYTSAKPLQGTIKIPNPLNMSDPRKVVSYGAHILHPRYDRVDPALRQLVAECLCDEVMERPPLDRLLVYINASLQGRANSWVGEDSAAEVQVWVARHTGMPPAVPVAPVPAHWVHL
;
A
#
# COMPACT_ATOMS: atom_id res chain seq x y z
N MET A 1 -1.01 -20.19 -11.74
CA MET A 1 -2.45 -20.51 -11.90
C MET A 1 -3.04 -20.37 -10.51
N GLU A 2 -3.61 -19.21 -10.19
CA GLU A 2 -4.13 -18.94 -8.85
C GLU A 2 -5.44 -19.71 -8.68
N GLN A 3 -5.43 -20.63 -7.72
CA GLN A 3 -6.55 -21.50 -7.39
C GLN A 3 -7.49 -20.74 -6.44
N PHE A 4 -8.66 -20.32 -6.94
CA PHE A 4 -9.77 -19.85 -6.12
C PHE A 4 -10.91 -20.86 -6.28
N SER A 5 -11.10 -21.73 -5.30
CA SER A 5 -12.27 -22.61 -5.21
C SER A 5 -13.48 -21.83 -4.67
N GLU A 6 -14.65 -22.18 -5.19
CA GLU A 6 -16.00 -21.62 -4.94
C GLU A 6 -16.48 -21.72 -3.47
N GLU A 7 -15.74 -22.45 -2.63
CA GLU A 7 -16.09 -22.74 -1.24
C GLU A 7 -16.03 -21.53 -0.29
N TRP A 8 -15.49 -20.40 -0.76
CA TRP A 8 -15.33 -19.18 0.04
C TRP A 8 -16.40 -18.11 -0.21
N GLU A 9 -17.35 -18.30 -1.13
CA GLU A 9 -18.26 -17.22 -1.53
C GLU A 9 -19.56 -17.10 -0.69
N TRP A 10 -19.91 -18.03 0.21
CA TRP A 10 -21.20 -17.90 0.91
C TRP A 10 -21.34 -18.71 2.22
N VAL A 11 -21.49 -18.01 3.36
CA VAL A 11 -22.20 -18.54 4.54
C VAL A 11 -23.48 -17.72 4.69
N SER A 12 -24.60 -18.22 4.17
CA SER A 12 -25.93 -17.57 4.22
C SER A 12 -26.62 -17.59 5.57
N ALA A 13 -26.06 -18.25 6.57
CA ALA A 13 -26.81 -18.62 7.75
C ALA A 13 -26.03 -18.30 9.02
N LEU A 14 -25.88 -17.02 9.33
CA LEU A 14 -25.69 -16.60 10.72
C LEU A 14 -26.79 -15.60 11.09
N PRO A 15 -27.44 -15.79 12.24
CA PRO A 15 -28.57 -14.97 12.66
C PRO A 15 -28.10 -13.52 12.83
N ILE A 16 -28.96 -12.62 12.35
CA ILE A 16 -28.78 -11.17 12.29
C ILE A 16 -28.29 -10.64 13.65
N THR A 17 -27.00 -10.31 13.73
CA THR A 17 -26.45 -9.53 14.84
C THR A 17 -26.33 -8.07 14.41
N VAL A 18 -26.46 -7.17 15.39
CA VAL A 18 -26.87 -5.75 15.31
C VAL A 18 -25.85 -4.82 14.62
N ASN A 19 -24.88 -5.34 13.88
CA ASN A 19 -23.91 -4.54 13.13
C ASN A 19 -24.18 -4.72 11.63
N PRO A 20 -24.16 -3.63 10.82
CA PRO A 20 -24.18 -3.80 9.37
C PRO A 20 -23.03 -4.74 8.98
N PRO A 21 -23.25 -5.72 8.10
CA PRO A 21 -22.20 -6.63 7.69
C PRO A 21 -21.02 -5.80 7.19
N LEU A 22 -19.83 -6.03 7.77
CA LEU A 22 -18.59 -5.40 7.31
C LEU A 22 -18.51 -5.63 5.80
N LYS A 23 -18.56 -4.55 5.01
CA LYS A 23 -18.55 -4.62 3.53
C LYS A 23 -17.32 -5.34 2.94
N THR A 24 -16.33 -5.64 3.78
CA THR A 24 -14.98 -6.04 3.40
C THR A 24 -14.61 -7.46 3.84
N ALA A 25 -15.34 -8.09 4.78
CA ALA A 25 -14.99 -9.44 5.24
C ALA A 25 -15.42 -10.50 4.21
N GLY A 26 -14.45 -11.25 3.67
CA GLY A 26 -14.70 -12.35 2.72
C GLY A 26 -14.79 -11.95 1.23
N LYS A 27 -14.71 -10.66 0.90
CA LYS A 27 -14.80 -10.17 -0.49
C LYS A 27 -13.41 -9.86 -1.05
N TYR A 28 -12.64 -10.90 -1.38
CA TYR A 28 -11.37 -10.75 -2.09
C TYR A 28 -11.66 -10.49 -3.57
N SER A 29 -11.46 -9.24 -4.02
CA SER A 29 -11.54 -8.86 -5.42
C SER A 29 -10.20 -8.29 -5.88
N ALA A 30 -10.03 -8.04 -7.17
CA ALA A 30 -8.84 -7.34 -7.69
C ALA A 30 -8.58 -5.99 -6.97
N LEU A 31 -9.63 -5.35 -6.45
CA LEU A 31 -9.53 -4.11 -5.67
C LEU A 31 -8.94 -4.32 -4.26
N THR A 32 -9.00 -5.53 -3.72
CA THR A 32 -8.31 -5.93 -2.49
C THR A 32 -6.81 -6.10 -2.75
N ASN A 33 -6.42 -6.62 -3.91
CA ASN A 33 -5.01 -6.69 -4.34
C ASN A 33 -4.42 -5.28 -4.55
N LEU A 34 -5.22 -4.34 -5.09
CA LEU A 34 -4.80 -2.93 -5.22
C LEU A 34 -4.49 -2.28 -3.86
N TYR A 35 -5.28 -2.61 -2.83
CA TYR A 35 -5.04 -2.11 -1.49
C TYR A 35 -3.71 -2.63 -0.93
N GLN A 36 -3.45 -3.94 -1.06
CA GLN A 36 -2.19 -4.54 -0.63
C GLN A 36 -0.98 -3.97 -1.39
N PHE A 37 -1.10 -3.84 -2.72
CA PHE A 37 -0.11 -3.18 -3.55
C PHE A 37 0.20 -1.76 -3.04
N ALA A 38 -0.84 -0.98 -2.74
CA ALA A 38 -0.66 0.39 -2.27
C ALA A 38 -0.04 0.49 -0.88
N LEU A 39 -0.23 -0.51 -0.01
CA LEU A 39 0.52 -0.61 1.25
C LEU A 39 2.01 -0.80 0.99
N VAL A 40 2.39 -1.70 0.06
CA VAL A 40 3.80 -1.88 -0.33
C VAL A 40 4.38 -0.59 -0.90
N MET A 41 3.65 0.08 -1.80
CA MET A 41 4.07 1.38 -2.35
C MET A 41 4.22 2.45 -1.26
N THR A 42 3.38 2.43 -0.23
CA THR A 42 3.51 3.33 0.92
C THR A 42 4.82 3.09 1.66
N CYS A 43 5.22 1.83 1.88
CA CYS A 43 6.52 1.52 2.45
C CYS A 43 7.67 2.08 1.60
N LEU A 44 7.57 1.99 0.27
CA LEU A 44 8.57 2.55 -0.66
C LEU A 44 8.60 4.09 -0.64
N ILE A 45 7.44 4.75 -0.55
CA ILE A 45 7.38 6.22 -0.48
C ILE A 45 7.96 6.73 0.85
N THR A 46 7.55 6.08 1.94
CA THR A 46 7.89 6.52 3.29
C THR A 46 9.27 6.04 3.75
N GLN A 47 9.82 5.00 3.12
CA GLN A 47 11.03 4.29 3.55
C GLN A 47 10.90 3.72 4.97
N VAL A 48 9.68 3.39 5.37
CA VAL A 48 9.35 2.84 6.69
C VAL A 48 8.46 1.63 6.50
N TYR A 49 8.79 0.53 7.18
CA TYR A 49 7.91 -0.61 7.28
C TYR A 49 6.79 -0.31 8.28
N THR A 50 5.55 -0.19 7.80
CA THR A 50 4.39 0.05 8.67
C THR A 50 3.87 -1.28 9.20
N SER A 51 4.14 -1.60 10.47
CA SER A 51 3.56 -2.77 11.14
C SER A 51 2.09 -2.57 11.56
N ALA A 52 1.63 -1.32 11.62
CA ALA A 52 0.26 -0.95 11.96
C ALA A 52 -0.46 -0.30 10.77
N LYS A 53 -1.80 -0.41 10.76
CA LYS A 53 -2.63 0.34 9.81
C LYS A 53 -2.34 1.85 9.96
N PRO A 54 -2.05 2.57 8.86
CA PRO A 54 -1.87 4.02 8.92
C PRO A 54 -3.10 4.72 9.51
N LEU A 55 -2.92 5.92 10.06
CA LEU A 55 -4.06 6.75 10.44
C LEU A 55 -4.85 7.15 9.20
N GLN A 56 -6.18 7.01 9.27
CA GLN A 56 -7.08 7.45 8.21
C GLN A 56 -7.07 8.98 8.11
N GLY A 57 -7.19 9.49 6.88
CA GLY A 57 -7.41 10.90 6.62
C GLY A 57 -8.33 11.10 5.42
N THR A 58 -8.68 12.36 5.13
CA THR A 58 -9.54 12.70 4.00
C THR A 58 -8.69 13.08 2.80
N ILE A 59 -8.96 12.47 1.64
CA ILE A 59 -8.39 12.87 0.36
C ILE A 59 -9.48 13.37 -0.58
N LYS A 60 -9.07 14.06 -1.64
CA LYS A 60 -9.96 14.49 -2.72
C LYS A 60 -9.75 13.57 -3.92
N ILE A 61 -10.83 13.06 -4.50
CA ILE A 61 -10.79 12.27 -5.73
C ILE A 61 -11.68 12.89 -6.81
N PRO A 62 -11.38 12.66 -8.11
CA PRO A 62 -12.22 13.15 -9.18
C PRO A 62 -13.66 12.66 -9.03
N ASN A 63 -14.60 13.58 -9.24
CA ASN A 63 -16.01 13.25 -9.32
C ASN A 63 -16.39 13.00 -10.79
N PRO A 64 -16.81 11.79 -11.16
CA PRO A 64 -17.12 11.47 -12.56
C PRO A 64 -18.31 12.27 -13.09
N LEU A 65 -19.19 12.76 -12.21
CA LEU A 65 -20.38 13.55 -12.59
C LEU A 65 -20.10 15.05 -12.66
N ASN A 66 -19.09 15.54 -11.94
CA ASN A 66 -18.73 16.96 -11.91
C ASN A 66 -17.24 17.14 -11.58
N MET A 67 -16.40 17.23 -12.60
CA MET A 67 -14.95 17.39 -12.44
C MET A 67 -14.54 18.63 -11.63
N SER A 68 -15.39 19.66 -11.57
CA SER A 68 -15.15 20.90 -10.82
C SER A 68 -15.41 20.76 -9.32
N ASP A 69 -16.09 19.69 -8.89
CA ASP A 69 -16.41 19.42 -7.49
C ASP A 69 -15.89 18.04 -7.06
N PRO A 70 -14.62 17.95 -6.63
CA PRO A 70 -14.00 16.68 -6.27
C PRO A 70 -14.63 16.11 -4.99
N ARG A 71 -14.86 14.80 -5.00
CA ARG A 71 -15.41 14.10 -3.83
C ARG A 71 -14.36 14.01 -2.73
N LYS A 72 -14.80 14.19 -1.49
CA LYS A 72 -13.98 13.94 -0.29
C LYS A 72 -14.25 12.52 0.19
N VAL A 73 -13.19 11.73 0.31
CA VAL A 73 -13.27 10.32 0.69
C VAL A 73 -12.25 10.01 1.78
N VAL A 74 -12.51 8.93 2.53
CA VAL A 74 -11.60 8.47 3.59
C VAL A 74 -10.57 7.53 2.98
N SER A 75 -9.29 7.79 3.24
CA SER A 75 -8.18 6.97 2.78
C SER A 75 -7.12 6.82 3.85
N TYR A 76 -6.56 5.62 3.95
CA TYR A 76 -5.39 5.33 4.77
C TYR A 76 -4.08 5.87 4.16
N GLY A 77 -4.11 6.29 2.90
CA GLY A 77 -2.99 6.91 2.19
C GLY A 77 -2.92 8.44 2.32
N ALA A 78 -3.82 9.09 3.05
CA ALA A 78 -3.82 10.57 3.15
C ALA A 78 -2.47 11.13 3.61
N HIS A 79 -1.77 10.43 4.50
CA HIS A 79 -0.48 10.84 5.04
C HIS A 79 0.64 10.93 4.00
N ILE A 80 0.63 10.12 2.93
CA ILE A 80 1.66 10.20 1.87
C ILE A 80 1.48 11.42 0.97
N LEU A 81 0.36 12.13 1.04
CA LEU A 81 0.16 13.39 0.31
C LEU A 81 0.86 14.59 0.97
N HIS A 82 1.40 14.42 2.19
CA HIS A 82 2.11 15.49 2.89
C HIS A 82 3.37 15.97 2.12
N PRO A 83 3.71 17.28 2.16
CA PRO A 83 4.86 17.85 1.44
C PRO A 83 6.23 17.20 1.73
N ARG A 84 6.37 16.54 2.88
CA ARG A 84 7.59 15.75 3.23
C ARG A 84 7.94 14.67 2.19
N TYR A 85 6.99 14.30 1.34
CA TYR A 85 7.16 13.30 0.29
C TYR A 85 7.17 13.91 -1.13
N ASP A 86 7.37 15.23 -1.28
CA ASP A 86 7.36 15.92 -2.58
C ASP A 86 8.49 15.48 -3.52
N ARG A 87 9.49 14.74 -3.00
CA ARG A 87 10.48 14.03 -3.81
C ARG A 87 9.87 12.93 -4.69
N VAL A 88 8.67 12.44 -4.36
CA VAL A 88 7.92 11.46 -5.14
C VAL A 88 6.84 12.18 -5.93
N ASP A 89 6.73 11.81 -7.20
CA ASP A 89 5.73 12.27 -8.15
C ASP A 89 4.33 12.43 -7.49
N PRO A 90 3.76 13.65 -7.47
CA PRO A 90 2.51 13.92 -6.77
C PRO A 90 1.33 13.11 -7.35
N ALA A 91 1.32 12.84 -8.65
CA ALA A 91 0.25 12.06 -9.27
C ALA A 91 0.34 10.57 -8.88
N LEU A 92 1.56 10.03 -8.75
CA LEU A 92 1.77 8.69 -8.21
C LEU A 92 1.31 8.59 -6.75
N ARG A 93 1.68 9.58 -5.92
CA ARG A 93 1.26 9.60 -4.50
C ARG A 93 -0.25 9.68 -4.37
N GLN A 94 -0.91 10.50 -5.18
CA GLN A 94 -2.36 10.59 -5.25
C GLN A 94 -2.99 9.24 -5.63
N LEU A 95 -2.48 8.58 -6.68
CA LEU A 95 -2.99 7.29 -7.13
C LEU A 95 -2.84 6.19 -6.08
N VAL A 96 -1.69 6.13 -5.40
CA VAL A 96 -1.47 5.20 -4.28
C VAL A 96 -2.43 5.50 -3.13
N ALA A 97 -2.68 6.77 -2.81
CA ALA A 97 -3.64 7.14 -1.78
C ALA A 97 -5.09 6.74 -2.16
N GLU A 98 -5.47 6.84 -3.43
CA GLU A 98 -6.78 6.38 -3.91
C GLU A 98 -6.94 4.85 -3.80
N CYS A 99 -5.89 4.08 -4.04
CA CYS A 99 -5.91 2.62 -3.82
C CYS A 99 -6.09 2.24 -2.34
N LEU A 100 -5.79 3.15 -1.42
CA LEU A 100 -5.96 2.99 0.03
C LEU A 100 -7.28 3.57 0.57
N CYS A 101 -8.24 3.90 -0.31
CA CYS A 101 -9.59 4.29 0.13
C CYS A 101 -10.23 3.18 0.98
N ASP A 102 -10.90 3.61 2.05
CA ASP A 102 -11.58 2.73 3.01
C ASP A 102 -12.70 1.94 2.31
N GLU A 103 -13.54 2.64 1.56
CA GLU A 103 -14.57 2.05 0.72
C GLU A 103 -13.98 1.49 -0.58
N VAL A 104 -14.21 0.20 -0.83
CA VAL A 104 -13.65 -0.53 -1.99
C VAL A 104 -14.06 0.11 -3.32
N MET A 105 -15.29 0.62 -3.42
CA MET A 105 -15.84 1.24 -4.63
C MET A 105 -15.24 2.62 -4.92
N GLU A 106 -14.50 3.21 -3.98
CA GLU A 106 -13.79 4.48 -4.17
C GLU A 106 -12.36 4.28 -4.67
N ARG A 107 -11.89 3.04 -4.72
CA ARG A 107 -10.58 2.69 -5.28
C ARG A 107 -10.63 2.77 -6.81
N PRO A 108 -9.51 3.16 -7.45
CA PRO A 108 -9.46 3.22 -8.90
C PRO A 108 -9.50 1.81 -9.51
N PRO A 109 -10.01 1.65 -10.73
CA PRO A 109 -9.86 0.40 -11.47
C PRO A 109 -8.38 0.18 -11.85
N LEU A 110 -7.98 -1.09 -11.98
CA LEU A 110 -6.60 -1.47 -12.32
C LEU A 110 -6.13 -0.82 -13.63
N ASP A 111 -7.01 -0.71 -14.63
CA ASP A 111 -6.68 -0.11 -15.93
C ASP A 111 -6.16 1.34 -15.79
N ARG A 112 -6.71 2.12 -14.85
CA ARG A 112 -6.24 3.48 -14.59
C ARG A 112 -4.80 3.50 -14.06
N LEU A 113 -4.45 2.51 -13.23
CA LEU A 113 -3.09 2.34 -12.73
C LEU A 113 -2.13 1.95 -13.88
N LEU A 114 -2.54 1.03 -14.74
CA LEU A 114 -1.73 0.60 -15.89
C LEU A 114 -1.50 1.74 -16.89
N VAL A 115 -2.53 2.55 -17.19
CA VAL A 115 -2.40 3.73 -18.05
C VAL A 115 -1.38 4.71 -17.45
N TYR A 116 -1.46 4.98 -16.15
CA TYR A 116 -0.51 5.87 -15.49
C TYR A 116 0.93 5.34 -15.53
N ILE A 117 1.12 4.07 -15.21
CA ILE A 117 2.44 3.42 -15.22
C ILE A 117 3.03 3.45 -16.62
N ASN A 118 2.26 3.05 -17.64
CA ASN A 118 2.73 3.03 -19.02
C ASN A 118 3.10 4.43 -19.52
N ALA A 119 2.27 5.44 -19.24
CA ALA A 119 2.60 6.82 -19.60
C ALA A 119 3.85 7.33 -18.87
N SER A 120 4.00 7.00 -17.59
CA SER A 120 5.17 7.36 -16.78
C SER A 120 6.45 6.70 -17.28
N LEU A 121 6.37 5.42 -17.65
CA LEU A 121 7.50 4.67 -18.19
C LEU A 121 7.88 5.16 -19.59
N GLN A 122 6.92 5.42 -20.47
CA GLN A 122 7.18 5.95 -21.81
C GLN A 122 7.81 7.35 -21.77
N GLY A 123 7.33 8.23 -20.87
CA GLY A 123 7.90 9.55 -20.68
C GLY A 123 9.30 9.56 -20.07
N ARG A 124 9.66 8.50 -19.32
CA ARG A 124 10.98 8.31 -18.69
C ARG A 124 11.88 7.32 -19.41
N ALA A 125 11.40 6.65 -20.47
CA ALA A 125 12.15 5.63 -21.21
C ALA A 125 13.45 6.18 -21.83
N ASN A 126 13.50 7.49 -22.09
CA ASN A 126 14.70 8.18 -22.58
C ASN A 126 15.54 8.83 -21.47
N SER A 127 15.05 8.88 -20.22
CA SER A 127 15.78 9.35 -19.03
C SER A 127 16.30 8.20 -18.17
N TRP A 128 15.85 6.97 -18.40
CA TRP A 128 16.42 5.72 -17.90
C TRP A 128 17.70 5.35 -18.70
N VAL A 129 18.57 6.34 -18.94
CA VAL A 129 19.88 6.14 -19.55
C VAL A 129 20.91 6.48 -18.48
N GLY A 130 21.19 5.50 -17.62
CA GLY A 130 22.22 5.55 -16.59
C GLY A 130 21.77 5.11 -15.20
N GLU A 131 22.53 4.18 -14.61
CA GLU A 131 22.74 3.99 -13.15
C GLU A 131 21.67 3.25 -12.32
N ASP A 132 21.20 2.08 -12.77
CA ASP A 132 20.56 1.11 -11.86
C ASP A 132 20.85 -0.33 -12.33
N SER A 133 22.12 -0.72 -12.26
CA SER A 133 22.45 -2.15 -12.28
C SER A 133 21.73 -2.85 -11.12
N ALA A 134 21.39 -4.14 -11.27
CA ALA A 134 20.81 -4.91 -10.17
C ALA A 134 21.65 -4.85 -8.87
N ALA A 135 22.95 -4.60 -9.00
CA ALA A 135 23.87 -4.38 -7.88
C ALA A 135 23.61 -3.07 -7.12
N GLU A 136 23.28 -1.97 -7.80
CA GLU A 136 22.97 -0.69 -7.15
C GLU A 136 21.64 -0.75 -6.39
N VAL A 137 20.64 -1.43 -6.97
CA VAL A 137 19.39 -1.73 -6.26
C VAL A 137 19.67 -2.53 -4.99
N GLN A 138 20.55 -3.53 -5.04
CA GLN A 138 20.94 -4.30 -3.85
C GLN A 138 21.63 -3.44 -2.78
N VAL A 139 22.57 -2.56 -3.18
CA VAL A 139 23.25 -1.64 -2.25
C VAL A 139 22.25 -0.67 -1.63
N TRP A 140 21.35 -0.12 -2.43
CA TRP A 140 20.32 0.79 -1.97
C TRP A 140 19.35 0.10 -1.00
N VAL A 141 18.89 -1.12 -1.32
CA VAL A 141 18.04 -1.93 -0.43
C VAL A 141 18.76 -2.19 0.89
N ALA A 142 19.99 -2.70 0.86
CA ALA A 142 20.77 -2.98 2.08
C ALA A 142 20.91 -1.75 3.00
N ARG A 143 21.07 -0.55 2.42
CA ARG A 143 21.17 0.71 3.17
C ARG A 143 19.87 1.12 3.85
N HIS A 144 18.72 0.81 3.26
CA HIS A 144 17.40 1.30 3.71
C HIS A 144 16.57 0.23 4.44
N THR A 145 16.87 -1.05 4.25
CA THR A 145 16.21 -2.19 4.92
C THR A 145 17.10 -2.83 5.98
N GLY A 146 18.23 -2.19 6.34
CA GLY A 146 19.24 -2.76 7.23
C GLY A 146 18.60 -3.47 8.42
N MET A 147 18.89 -4.77 8.57
CA MET A 147 18.65 -5.46 9.83
C MET A 147 19.25 -4.59 10.93
N PRO A 148 18.55 -4.39 12.06
CA PRO A 148 19.16 -3.70 13.19
C PRO A 148 20.51 -4.38 13.47
N PRO A 149 21.57 -3.61 13.79
CA PRO A 149 22.84 -4.23 14.17
C PRO A 149 22.52 -5.27 15.23
N ALA A 150 22.98 -6.51 15.01
CA ALA A 150 22.72 -7.60 15.94
C ALA A 150 23.04 -7.08 17.34
N VAL A 151 22.04 -7.10 18.23
CA VAL A 151 22.29 -6.77 19.63
C VAL A 151 23.43 -7.70 20.05
N PRO A 152 24.59 -7.17 20.47
CA PRO A 152 25.65 -8.03 20.94
C PRO A 152 25.03 -8.89 22.04
N VAL A 153 24.99 -10.21 21.81
CA VAL A 153 24.48 -11.15 22.79
C VAL A 153 25.36 -10.92 24.01
N ALA A 154 24.82 -10.25 25.03
CA ALA A 154 25.52 -10.11 26.29
C ALA A 154 25.86 -11.53 26.75
N PRO A 155 27.11 -11.82 27.12
CA PRO A 155 27.46 -13.15 27.60
C PRO A 155 26.50 -13.51 28.72
N VAL A 156 25.79 -14.63 28.54
CA VAL A 156 24.88 -15.17 29.56
C VAL A 156 25.70 -15.28 30.85
N PRO A 157 25.34 -14.57 31.93
CA PRO A 157 26.07 -14.69 33.18
C PRO A 157 26.01 -16.15 33.64
N ALA A 158 27.17 -16.75 33.86
CA ALA A 158 27.33 -18.18 34.18
C ALA A 158 26.70 -18.64 35.50
N HIS A 159 25.85 -17.84 36.15
CA HIS A 159 25.28 -18.13 37.47
C HIS A 159 23.84 -18.67 37.45
N TRP A 160 23.24 -18.93 36.27
CA TRP A 160 21.89 -19.54 36.17
C TRP A 160 21.92 -21.04 35.84
N VAL A 161 22.90 -21.76 36.39
CA VAL A 161 22.74 -23.20 36.60
C VAL A 161 22.95 -23.43 38.09
N HIS A 162 21.86 -23.79 38.76
CA HIS A 162 21.71 -24.58 39.99
C HIS A 162 20.55 -23.99 40.82
N LEU A 163 19.36 -24.58 40.63
CA LEU A 163 18.65 -25.40 41.62
C LEU A 163 17.42 -26.04 40.97
#